data_AF-A0ABD0RAK6-F1
#
_entry.id   AF-A0ABD0RAK6-F1
#
_cell.length_a   1.000
_cell.length_b   1.000
_cell.length_c   1.000
_cell.angle_alpha   90.00
_cell.angle_beta   90.00
_cell.angle_gamma   90.00
#
_symmetry.space_group_name_H-M   'P 1'
#
loop_
_entity.id
_entity.type
_entity.pdbx_description
1 polymer ?
#
loop_
_entity_poly.entity_id
_entity_poly.type
_entity_poly.pdbx_seq_one_letter_code
_entity_poly.pdbx_strand_id
1 'polypeptide(L)'
;ATRFRQPSFLRLKQSRGYIKPTDTDLVYLERSPNYCEEDAATGSAGTRGRLCNHTSPHTDGCNLMCCGRGHNTHQYTRVWQCNCKFQWCCFVKCNTCSEKTEVFTCK
;
A
#
# COMPACT_ATOMS: atom_id res chain seq x y z
N ALA A 1 6.11 42.04 18.49
CA ALA A 1 7.11 41.00 18.21
C ALA A 1 7.01 40.59 16.75
N THR A 2 7.94 41.04 15.92
CA THR A 2 7.96 40.95 14.45
C THR A 2 8.32 39.54 13.97
N ARG A 3 7.39 38.82 13.33
CA ARG A 3 7.68 37.59 12.59
C ARG A 3 8.28 37.94 11.21
N PHE A 4 9.55 38.29 11.18
CA PHE A 4 10.32 38.36 9.93
C PHE A 4 11.60 37.54 10.04
N ARG A 5 11.47 36.26 9.70
CA ARG A 5 12.60 35.44 9.25
C ARG A 5 12.17 34.65 8.03
N GLN A 6 12.01 35.34 6.90
CA GLN A 6 12.11 34.67 5.61
C GLN A 6 13.61 34.54 5.30
N PRO A 7 14.16 33.31 5.20
CA PRO A 7 15.56 33.13 4.83
C PRO A 7 15.82 33.71 3.44
N SER A 8 16.84 34.55 3.33
CA SER A 8 17.17 35.37 2.15
C SER A 8 17.57 34.58 0.90
N PHE A 9 17.77 33.27 1.01
CA PHE A 9 18.26 32.41 -0.09
C PHE A 9 17.17 31.56 -0.74
N LEU A 10 15.97 31.46 -0.16
CA LEU A 10 14.85 30.73 -0.79
C LEU A 10 14.05 31.68 -1.69
N ARG A 11 14.55 31.89 -2.92
CA ARG A 11 13.76 32.53 -3.97
C ARG A 11 12.73 31.55 -4.50
N LEU A 12 11.46 31.74 -4.11
CA LEU A 12 10.35 31.04 -4.74
C LEU A 12 10.28 31.51 -6.20
N LYS A 13 10.72 30.66 -7.14
CA LYS A 13 10.56 30.90 -8.57
C LYS A 13 9.05 30.91 -8.81
N GLN A 14 8.44 32.09 -8.94
CA GLN A 14 7.02 32.24 -9.26
C GLN A 14 6.77 31.59 -10.63
N SER A 15 6.48 30.30 -10.61
CA SER A 15 5.94 29.56 -11.74
C SER A 15 4.51 30.07 -11.95
N ARG A 16 4.17 30.44 -13.19
CA ARG A 16 2.79 30.77 -13.56
C ARG A 16 1.92 29.55 -13.18
N GLY A 17 1.08 29.70 -12.15
CA GLY A 17 0.24 28.62 -11.61
C GLY A 17 0.57 28.12 -10.20
N TYR A 18 1.55 28.69 -9.49
CA TYR A 18 1.78 28.36 -8.08
C TYR A 18 0.69 28.96 -7.18
N ILE A 19 -0.22 28.12 -6.69
CA ILE A 19 -1.22 28.45 -5.66
C ILE A 19 -0.60 28.09 -4.31
N LYS A 20 -0.63 29.03 -3.36
CA LYS A 20 -0.20 28.77 -1.98
C LYS A 20 -1.09 27.66 -1.38
N PRO A 21 -0.50 26.57 -0.86
CA PRO A 21 -1.26 25.50 -0.20
C PRO A 21 -2.04 26.02 1.02
N THR A 22 -3.18 25.40 1.28
CA THR A 22 -4.00 25.61 2.48
C THR A 22 -3.42 24.87 3.68
N ASP A 23 -3.97 25.10 4.87
CA ASP A 23 -3.55 24.44 6.11
C ASP A 23 -3.89 22.93 6.12
N THR A 24 -4.83 22.49 5.29
CA THR A 24 -5.21 21.08 5.15
C THR A 24 -4.41 20.32 4.09
N ASP A 25 -3.61 21.00 3.28
CA ASP A 25 -2.90 20.37 2.17
C ASP A 25 -1.58 19.71 2.61
N LEU A 26 -1.34 18.49 2.12
CA LEU A 26 -0.03 17.83 2.27
C LEU A 26 0.95 18.35 1.22
N VAL A 27 2.08 18.88 1.68
CA VAL A 27 3.15 19.40 0.83
C VAL A 27 4.40 18.56 0.96
N TYR A 28 5.12 18.37 -0.14
CA TYR A 28 6.40 17.66 -0.17
C TYR A 28 7.46 18.54 -0.85
N LEU A 29 8.71 18.37 -0.44
CA LEU A 29 9.85 19.11 -1.00
C LEU A 29 10.61 18.28 -2.04
N GLU A 30 10.71 16.98 -1.80
CA GLU A 30 11.47 16.04 -2.61
C GLU A 30 10.56 15.01 -3.26
N ARG A 31 10.91 14.60 -4.49
CA ARG A 31 10.13 13.60 -5.21
C ARG A 31 10.30 12.24 -4.55
N SER A 32 9.23 11.46 -4.53
CA SER A 32 9.28 10.08 -4.06
C SER A 32 10.29 9.25 -4.86
N PRO A 33 11.11 8.43 -4.19
CA PRO A 33 12.01 7.50 -4.87
C PRO A 33 11.23 6.34 -5.52
N ASN A 34 11.96 5.47 -6.21
CA ASN A 34 11.40 4.23 -6.73
C ASN A 34 11.36 3.16 -5.62
N TYR A 35 10.16 2.67 -5.29
CA TYR A 35 9.95 1.65 -4.25
C TYR A 35 9.93 0.21 -4.76
N CYS A 36 10.21 -0.01 -6.05
CA CYS A 36 10.14 -1.35 -6.66
C CYS A 36 11.20 -2.31 -6.14
N GLU A 37 12.43 -1.83 -5.96
CA GLU A 37 13.56 -2.60 -5.45
C GLU A 37 13.89 -2.15 -4.03
N GLU A 38 14.62 -3.02 -3.33
CA GLU A 38 15.15 -2.71 -2.01
C GLU A 38 16.23 -1.62 -2.13
N ASP A 39 16.08 -0.58 -1.32
CA ASP A 39 17.03 0.51 -1.21
C ASP A 39 17.18 0.90 0.26
N ALA A 40 18.29 0.47 0.86
CA ALA A 40 18.61 0.74 2.25
C ALA A 40 18.86 2.23 2.55
N ALA A 41 19.23 3.03 1.55
CA ALA A 41 19.49 4.46 1.74
C ALA A 41 18.19 5.25 1.95
N THR A 42 17.13 4.89 1.22
CA THR A 42 15.78 5.44 1.42
C THR A 42 14.94 4.66 2.43
N GLY A 43 15.41 3.48 2.86
CA GLY A 43 14.68 2.57 3.75
C GLY A 43 13.55 1.80 3.05
N SER A 44 13.58 1.73 1.72
CA SER A 44 12.63 0.95 0.94
C SER A 44 12.97 -0.53 1.00
N ALA A 45 12.02 -1.38 1.40
CA ALA A 45 12.18 -2.83 1.38
C ALA A 45 11.95 -3.46 -0.02
N GLY A 46 11.52 -2.67 -1.01
CA GLY A 46 11.10 -3.15 -2.32
C GLY A 46 9.71 -3.80 -2.33
N THR A 47 9.31 -4.35 -3.49
CA THR A 47 8.00 -5.00 -3.65
C THR A 47 8.03 -6.51 -3.81
N ARG A 48 9.21 -7.13 -3.75
CA ARG A 48 9.36 -8.59 -3.88
C ARG A 48 8.66 -9.31 -2.72
N GLY A 49 7.99 -10.42 -3.02
CA GLY A 49 7.24 -11.21 -2.03
C GLY A 49 5.94 -10.57 -1.54
N ARG A 50 5.58 -9.36 -1.99
CA ARG A 50 4.30 -8.74 -1.63
C ARG A 50 3.14 -9.42 -2.33
N LEU A 51 2.01 -9.53 -1.61
CA LEU A 51 0.74 -9.96 -2.18
C LEU A 51 0.25 -8.92 -3.20
N CYS A 52 -0.26 -9.39 -4.33
CA CYS A 52 -0.86 -8.56 -5.36
C CYS A 52 -2.18 -9.15 -5.83
N ASN A 53 -3.04 -8.30 -6.39
CA ASN A 53 -4.29 -8.76 -6.97
C ASN A 53 -4.13 -8.88 -8.49
N HIS A 54 -4.27 -10.10 -9.03
CA HIS A 54 -4.08 -10.32 -10.47
C HIS A 54 -5.21 -9.72 -11.32
N THR A 55 -6.43 -9.62 -10.78
CA THR A 55 -7.60 -9.15 -11.54
C THR A 55 -7.77 -7.63 -11.54
N SER A 56 -7.09 -6.90 -10.65
CA SER A 56 -7.21 -5.45 -10.58
C SER A 56 -6.28 -4.75 -11.58
N PRO A 57 -6.78 -3.79 -12.39
CA PRO A 57 -5.96 -3.01 -13.31
C PRO A 57 -5.27 -1.79 -12.65
N HIS A 58 -5.61 -1.50 -11.39
CA HIS A 58 -5.13 -0.32 -10.67
C HIS A 58 -3.83 -0.58 -9.91
N THR A 59 -3.49 0.29 -8.98
CA THR A 59 -2.26 0.27 -8.18
C THR A 59 -1.99 -1.03 -7.46
N ASP A 60 -3.06 -1.76 -7.15
CA ASP A 60 -3.06 -3.01 -6.38
C ASP A 60 -2.82 -4.22 -7.31
N GLY A 61 -2.83 -3.97 -8.62
CA GLY A 61 -2.60 -4.91 -9.69
C GLY A 61 -1.19 -5.46 -9.67
N CYS A 62 -1.04 -6.77 -9.90
CA CYS A 62 0.26 -7.41 -9.99
C CYS A 62 1.20 -6.74 -11.03
N ASN A 63 0.65 -6.16 -12.10
CA ASN A 63 1.47 -5.45 -13.10
C ASN A 63 2.18 -4.22 -12.50
N LEU A 64 1.47 -3.41 -11.71
CA LEU A 64 2.06 -2.21 -11.09
C LEU A 64 2.80 -2.55 -9.79
N MET A 65 2.19 -3.34 -8.90
CA MET A 65 2.81 -3.74 -7.63
C MET A 65 4.14 -4.46 -7.82
N CYS A 66 4.22 -5.32 -8.84
CA CYS A 66 5.43 -6.08 -9.14
C CYS A 66 6.32 -5.39 -10.17
N CYS A 67 6.01 -4.14 -10.55
CA CYS A 67 6.81 -3.31 -11.46
C CYS A 67 7.19 -4.00 -12.77
N GLY A 68 6.27 -4.81 -13.33
CA GLY A 68 6.49 -5.58 -14.56
C GLY A 68 7.36 -6.85 -14.42
N ARG A 69 7.84 -7.21 -13.22
CA ARG A 69 8.61 -8.45 -13.00
C ARG A 69 7.76 -9.73 -13.04
N GLY A 70 6.44 -9.58 -13.04
CA GLY A 70 5.47 -10.68 -12.92
C GLY A 70 5.28 -11.16 -11.48
N HIS A 71 4.51 -12.22 -11.32
CA HIS A 71 4.13 -12.77 -10.02
C HIS A 71 4.23 -14.31 -10.01
N ASN A 72 4.37 -14.88 -8.81
CA ASN A 72 4.23 -16.30 -8.54
C ASN A 72 2.78 -16.58 -8.10
N THR A 73 2.23 -17.72 -8.50
CA THR A 73 0.89 -18.18 -8.13
C THR A 73 1.02 -19.39 -7.23
N HIS A 74 0.45 -19.29 -6.03
CA HIS A 74 0.40 -20.37 -5.06
C HIS A 74 -1.06 -20.71 -4.73
N GLN A 75 -1.43 -21.98 -4.88
CA GLN A 75 -2.74 -22.46 -4.49
C GLN A 75 -2.69 -22.96 -3.04
N TYR A 76 -3.60 -22.47 -2.20
CA TYR A 76 -3.71 -22.88 -0.81
C TYR A 76 -5.18 -23.11 -0.44
N THR A 77 -5.41 -24.04 0.47
CA THR A 77 -6.74 -24.29 1.00
C THR A 77 -6.94 -23.43 2.24
N ARG A 78 -7.78 -22.41 2.12
CA ARG A 78 -8.18 -21.57 3.25
C ARG A 78 -9.22 -22.32 4.06
N VAL A 79 -8.96 -22.54 5.34
CA VAL A 79 -9.87 -23.20 6.28
C VAL A 79 -10.34 -22.16 7.30
N TRP A 80 -11.65 -22.06 7.53
CA TRP A 80 -12.22 -21.13 8.51
C TRP A 80 -13.48 -21.70 9.17
N GLN A 81 -13.84 -21.13 10.32
CA GLN A 81 -15.10 -21.45 10.99
C GLN A 81 -16.26 -20.72 10.33
N CYS A 82 -17.27 -21.48 9.91
CA CYS A 82 -18.44 -20.98 9.19
C CYS A 82 -19.73 -21.49 9.86
N ASN A 83 -20.87 -20.88 9.52
CA ASN A 83 -22.19 -21.31 10.00
C ASN A 83 -22.28 -21.43 11.53
N CYS A 84 -21.62 -20.51 12.24
CA CYS A 84 -21.57 -20.48 13.70
C CYS A 84 -22.96 -20.19 14.29
N LYS A 85 -23.42 -21.08 15.18
CA LYS A 85 -24.66 -20.91 15.93
C LYS A 85 -24.36 -20.81 17.43
N PHE A 86 -24.95 -19.80 18.06
CA PHE A 86 -24.90 -19.64 19.50
C PHE A 86 -25.93 -20.58 20.16
N GLN A 87 -25.47 -21.41 21.09
CA GLN A 87 -26.32 -22.26 21.92
C GLN A 87 -26.41 -21.59 23.30
N TRP A 88 -27.62 -21.19 23.69
CA TRP A 88 -27.85 -20.53 24.97
C TRP A 88 -27.52 -21.49 26.13
N CYS A 89 -26.69 -21.02 27.08
CA CYS A 89 -26.00 -21.80 28.13
C CYS A 89 -24.90 -22.77 27.63
N CYS A 90 -23.68 -22.39 27.23
CA CYS A 90 -23.06 -21.09 26.90
C CYS A 90 -21.90 -21.35 25.89
N PHE A 91 -22.18 -21.84 24.68
CA PHE A 91 -21.11 -22.07 23.69
C PHE A 91 -21.55 -21.83 22.25
N VAL A 92 -20.58 -21.45 21.41
CA VAL A 92 -20.77 -21.29 19.98
C VAL A 92 -20.34 -22.57 19.29
N LYS A 93 -21.23 -23.15 18.48
CA LYS A 93 -20.91 -24.30 17.64
C LYS A 93 -20.78 -23.84 16.19
N CYS A 94 -19.61 -24.02 15.59
CA CYS A 94 -19.33 -23.70 14.20
C CYS A 94 -19.02 -24.95 13.40
N ASN A 95 -19.25 -24.89 12.09
CA ASN A 95 -18.72 -25.87 11.15
C ASN A 95 -17.32 -25.44 10.70
N THR A 96 -16.50 -26.40 10.26
CA THR A 96 -15.22 -26.09 9.60
C THR A 96 -15.44 -26.10 8.10
N CYS A 97 -15.33 -24.94 7.46
CA CYS A 97 -15.39 -24.79 6.00
C CYS A 97 -13.98 -24.69 5.43
N SER A 98 -13.82 -25.11 4.17
CA SER A 98 -12.58 -24.96 3.43
C SER A 98 -12.84 -24.56 1.98
N GLU A 99 -12.01 -23.67 1.45
CA GLU A 99 -12.06 -23.21 0.06
C GLU A 99 -10.66 -23.21 -0.53
N LYS A 100 -10.54 -23.63 -1.79
CA LYS A 100 -9.29 -23.51 -2.54
C LYS A 100 -9.19 -22.09 -3.09
N THR A 101 -8.15 -21.39 -2.68
CA THR A 101 -7.89 -20.01 -3.07
C THR A 101 -6.49 -19.89 -3.67
N GLU A 102 -6.35 -18.96 -4.61
CA GLU A 102 -5.05 -18.65 -5.23
C GLU A 102 -4.51 -17.36 -4.63
N VAL A 103 -3.23 -17.38 -4.26
CA VAL A 103 -2.47 -16.21 -3.80
C VAL A 103 -1.40 -15.89 -4.82
N PHE A 104 -1.32 -14.61 -5.18
CA PHE A 104 -0.34 -14.07 -6.12
C PHE A 104 0.67 -13.21 -5.36
N THR A 105 1.96 -13.49 -5.54
CA THR A 105 3.05 -12.75 -4.88
C THR A 105 4.07 -12.25 -5.89
N CYS A 106 4.54 -11.02 -5.74
CA CYS A 106 5.53 -10.44 -6.65
C CYS A 106 6.87 -11.20 -6.64
N LYS A 107 7.45 -11.36 -7.83
CA LYS A 107 8.81 -11.89 -8.02
C LYS A 107 9.87 -10.86 -7.63
#